data_AF-A0A0F2IXR7-F1
#
_entry.id   AF-A0A0F2IXR7-F1
#
_cell.length_a   1.000
_cell.length_b   1.000
_cell.length_c   1.000
_cell.angle_alpha   90.00
_cell.angle_beta   90.00
_cell.angle_gamma   90.00
#
_symmetry.space_group_name_H-M   'P 1'
#
loop_
_entity.id
_entity.type
_entity.pdbx_description
1 polymer ?
#
loop_
_entity_poly.entity_id
_entity_poly.type
_entity_poly.pdbx_seq_one_letter_code
_entity_poly.pdbx_strand_id
1 'polypeptide(L)'
;GLSRVICFSPDHSKTLPELPVDKIRGVIDTWNEQIEELGKEYVWVQAFENKGETMGCSQPHPHGQIWANSFLPNEIERKEHNLKAYYQEHGSNLLVDYVQAELKDGSRIVVETEHWLAVVPYWAAWPFETMLLPKTHIRRMSELSDEQRDDLARAIKKLTSRYDNLFQCSFPYSMGWHYA
;
A
#
# COMPACT_ATOMS: atom_id res chain seq x y z
N GLY A 1 -14.85 -14.72 -9.08
CA GLY A 1 -13.80 -14.16 -8.22
C GLY A 1 -13.83 -14.84 -6.88
N LEU A 2 -12.87 -14.50 -6.02
CA LEU A 2 -12.74 -15.05 -4.67
C LEU A 2 -12.45 -13.91 -3.70
N SER A 3 -13.01 -13.97 -2.49
CA SER A 3 -12.80 -12.97 -1.44
C SER A 3 -12.29 -13.61 -0.16
N ARG A 4 -11.22 -13.05 0.42
CA ARG A 4 -10.66 -13.46 1.72
C ARG A 4 -10.61 -12.26 2.67
N VAL A 5 -10.60 -12.54 3.96
CA VAL A 5 -10.38 -11.57 5.04
C VAL A 5 -9.06 -11.92 5.75
N ILE A 6 -8.25 -10.92 6.06
CA ILE A 6 -7.01 -11.06 6.82
C ILE A 6 -7.16 -10.30 8.13
N CYS A 7 -7.27 -11.01 9.25
CA CYS A 7 -7.14 -10.38 10.56
C CYS A 7 -5.68 -10.04 10.83
N PHE A 8 -5.36 -8.79 11.18
CA PHE A 8 -3.96 -8.37 11.35
C PHE A 8 -3.31 -8.92 12.62
N SER A 9 -4.11 -9.16 13.66
CA SER A 9 -3.64 -9.73 14.92
C SER A 9 -4.83 -10.31 15.70
N PRO A 10 -4.62 -11.17 16.71
CA PRO A 10 -5.73 -11.59 17.59
C PRO A 10 -6.24 -10.47 18.51
N ASP A 11 -5.49 -9.38 18.67
CA ASP A 11 -5.87 -8.24 19.52
C ASP A 11 -6.85 -7.34 18.77
N HIS A 12 -8.12 -7.36 19.20
CA HIS A 12 -9.19 -6.57 18.61
C HIS A 12 -9.03 -5.05 18.80
N SER A 13 -8.16 -4.63 19.71
CA SER A 13 -8.02 -3.22 20.08
C SER A 13 -6.91 -2.48 19.35
N LYS A 14 -6.00 -3.18 18.66
CA LYS A 14 -4.78 -2.59 18.09
C LYS A 14 -4.80 -2.52 16.58
N THR A 15 -4.86 -1.29 16.07
CA THR A 15 -4.73 -0.98 14.65
C THR A 15 -3.25 -1.02 14.21
N LEU A 16 -2.99 -0.96 12.89
CA LEU A 16 -1.63 -0.95 12.34
C LEU A 16 -0.61 -0.05 13.07
N PRO A 17 -0.90 1.23 13.40
CA PRO A 17 0.06 2.09 14.10
C PRO A 17 0.41 1.61 15.51
N GLU A 18 -0.45 0.82 16.15
CA GLU A 18 -0.31 0.32 17.52
C GLU A 18 0.39 -1.05 17.58
N LEU A 19 0.44 -1.76 16.44
CA LEU A 19 1.12 -3.05 16.36
C LEU A 19 2.65 -2.89 16.43
N PRO A 20 3.36 -3.83 17.09
CA PRO A 20 4.81 -3.96 16.96
C PRO A 20 5.23 -4.14 15.50
N VAL A 21 6.42 -3.66 15.13
CA VAL A 21 6.91 -3.69 13.74
C VAL A 21 6.96 -5.13 13.20
N ASP A 22 7.32 -6.12 14.02
CA ASP A 22 7.33 -7.54 13.64
C ASP A 22 5.93 -8.08 13.28
N LYS A 23 4.87 -7.54 13.91
CA LYS A 23 3.48 -7.92 13.59
C LYS A 23 3.03 -7.30 12.27
N ILE A 24 3.37 -6.04 12.01
CA ILE A 24 3.12 -5.41 10.70
C ILE A 24 3.89 -6.15 9.60
N ARG A 25 5.13 -6.54 9.89
CA ARG A 25 5.95 -7.37 9.00
C ARG A 25 5.29 -8.72 8.71
N GLY A 26 4.64 -9.35 9.70
CA GLY A 26 3.82 -10.56 9.49
C GLY A 26 2.61 -10.32 8.58
N VAL A 27 1.91 -9.18 8.73
CA VAL A 27 0.80 -8.80 7.83
C VAL A 27 1.28 -8.64 6.39
N ILE A 28 2.45 -8.01 6.18
CA ILE A 28 3.06 -7.85 4.85
C ILE A 28 3.35 -9.21 4.20
N ASP A 29 3.90 -10.16 4.97
CA ASP A 29 4.13 -11.51 4.46
C ASP A 29 2.82 -12.20 4.10
N THR A 30 1.79 -12.07 4.94
CA THR A 30 0.47 -12.63 4.64
C THR A 30 -0.09 -12.03 3.35
N TRP A 31 0.02 -10.71 3.13
CA TRP A 31 -0.40 -10.12 1.85
C TRP A 31 0.36 -10.72 0.67
N ASN A 32 1.69 -10.82 0.78
CA ASN A 32 2.52 -11.40 -0.27
C ASN A 32 2.13 -12.86 -0.56
N GLU A 33 2.02 -13.70 0.46
CA GLU A 33 1.62 -15.10 0.33
C GLU A 33 0.28 -15.25 -0.40
N GLN A 34 -0.72 -14.46 0.00
CA GLN A 34 -2.06 -14.54 -0.57
C GLN A 34 -2.12 -14.00 -2.01
N ILE A 35 -1.37 -12.93 -2.32
CA ILE A 35 -1.24 -12.41 -3.68
C ILE A 35 -0.58 -13.44 -4.60
N GLU A 36 0.50 -14.08 -4.14
CA GLU A 36 1.22 -15.10 -4.92
C GLU A 36 0.42 -16.40 -5.09
N GLU A 37 -0.31 -16.82 -4.06
CA GLU A 37 -1.17 -17.99 -4.13
C GLU A 37 -2.29 -17.79 -5.15
N LEU A 38 -3.07 -16.72 -4.99
CA LEU A 38 -4.24 -16.46 -5.83
C LEU A 38 -3.84 -16.00 -7.24
N GLY A 39 -2.67 -15.35 -7.39
CA GLY A 39 -2.15 -14.92 -8.69
C GLY A 39 -1.80 -16.07 -9.65
N LYS A 40 -1.82 -17.33 -9.18
CA LYS A 40 -1.69 -18.52 -10.04
C LYS A 40 -2.98 -18.85 -10.80
N GLU A 41 -4.13 -18.45 -10.27
CA GLU A 41 -5.46 -18.78 -10.80
C GLU A 41 -6.21 -17.56 -11.34
N TYR A 42 -5.92 -16.37 -10.79
CA TYR A 42 -6.64 -15.13 -11.09
C TYR A 42 -5.74 -14.10 -11.80
N VAL A 43 -6.35 -13.28 -12.65
CA VAL A 43 -5.67 -12.23 -13.42
C VAL A 43 -5.24 -11.07 -12.53
N TRP A 44 -6.04 -10.72 -11.52
CA TRP A 44 -5.76 -9.64 -10.58
C TRP A 44 -6.12 -10.02 -9.15
N VAL A 45 -5.26 -9.68 -8.18
CA VAL A 45 -5.48 -9.92 -6.76
C VAL A 45 -5.34 -8.60 -5.99
N GLN A 46 -6.46 -7.97 -5.65
CA GLN A 46 -6.46 -6.71 -4.92
C GLN A 46 -6.40 -6.97 -3.41
N ALA A 47 -5.27 -6.64 -2.78
CA ALA A 47 -5.18 -6.52 -1.33
C ALA A 47 -5.49 -5.07 -0.90
N PHE A 48 -6.40 -4.90 0.06
CA PHE A 48 -6.84 -3.58 0.52
C PHE A 48 -7.34 -3.63 1.97
N GLU A 49 -7.46 -2.48 2.62
CA GLU A 49 -8.03 -2.30 3.97
C GLU A 49 -9.01 -1.13 3.94
N ASN A 50 -10.13 -1.28 4.66
CA ASN A 50 -11.04 -0.18 5.01
C ASN A 50 -11.04 -0.02 6.53
N LYS A 51 -10.47 1.08 7.03
CA LYS A 51 -10.38 1.41 8.46
C LYS A 51 -11.43 2.46 8.83
N GLY A 52 -12.18 2.18 9.88
CA GLY A 52 -13.16 3.10 10.47
C GLY A 52 -14.56 2.99 9.86
N GLU A 53 -15.59 3.21 10.69
CA GLU A 53 -17.00 3.11 10.31
C GLU A 53 -17.35 4.06 9.16
N THR A 54 -16.75 5.26 9.14
CA THR A 54 -16.93 6.27 8.09
C THR A 54 -16.50 5.78 6.70
N MET A 55 -15.62 4.77 6.63
CA MET A 55 -15.17 4.14 5.38
C MET A 55 -15.95 2.85 5.04
N GLY A 56 -17.10 2.62 5.70
CA GLY A 56 -17.95 1.45 5.48
C GLY A 56 -17.46 0.17 6.16
N CYS A 57 -16.55 0.28 7.14
CA CYS A 57 -16.10 -0.86 7.92
C CYS A 57 -17.20 -1.29 8.91
N SER A 58 -17.87 -2.40 8.63
CA SER A 58 -18.97 -2.92 9.46
C SER A 58 -18.52 -3.73 10.67
N GLN A 59 -17.23 -4.09 10.75
CA GLN A 59 -16.67 -4.93 11.80
C GLN A 59 -15.43 -4.25 12.40
N PRO A 60 -15.39 -3.99 13.72
CA PRO A 60 -14.38 -3.13 14.34
C PRO A 60 -12.99 -3.78 14.51
N HIS A 61 -12.86 -5.09 14.28
CA HIS A 61 -11.55 -5.75 14.42
C HIS A 61 -10.66 -5.35 13.24
N PRO A 62 -9.40 -4.96 13.46
CA PRO A 62 -8.49 -4.57 12.40
C PRO A 62 -8.24 -5.69 11.38
N HIS A 63 -8.70 -5.49 10.14
CA HIS A 63 -8.61 -6.49 9.10
C HIS A 63 -8.41 -5.87 7.70
N GLY A 64 -7.69 -6.60 6.86
CA GLY A 64 -7.62 -6.39 5.43
C GLY A 64 -8.55 -7.34 4.68
N GLN A 65 -8.72 -7.08 3.39
CA GLN A 65 -9.47 -7.90 2.46
C GLN A 65 -8.63 -8.19 1.23
N ILE A 66 -8.88 -9.34 0.62
CA ILE A 66 -8.29 -9.72 -0.66
C ILE A 66 -9.41 -10.12 -1.62
N TRP A 67 -9.48 -9.44 -2.77
CA TRP A 67 -10.40 -9.78 -3.85
C TRP A 67 -9.62 -10.24 -5.08
N ALA A 68 -9.87 -11.45 -5.52
CA ALA A 68 -9.26 -12.04 -6.71
C ALA A 68 -10.25 -12.10 -7.87
N ASN A 69 -9.85 -11.55 -9.01
CA ASN A 69 -10.68 -11.35 -10.19
C ASN A 69 -10.08 -12.03 -11.43
N SER A 70 -10.93 -12.61 -12.27
CA SER A 70 -10.54 -13.20 -13.56
C SER A 70 -10.43 -12.16 -14.68
N PHE A 71 -10.48 -10.87 -14.33
CA PHE A 71 -10.37 -9.73 -15.22
C PHE A 71 -9.56 -8.64 -14.53
N LEU A 72 -8.95 -7.75 -15.33
CA LEU A 72 -8.23 -6.60 -14.82
C LEU A 72 -9.22 -5.49 -14.45
N PRO A 73 -9.19 -4.93 -13.24
CA PRO A 73 -10.05 -3.80 -12.89
C PRO A 73 -9.72 -2.55 -13.70
N ASN A 74 -10.72 -1.71 -14.00
CA ASN A 74 -10.59 -0.51 -14.84
C ASN A 74 -9.44 0.42 -14.41
N GLU A 75 -9.28 0.62 -13.10
CA GLU A 75 -8.22 1.49 -12.55
C GLU A 75 -6.83 0.94 -12.82
N ILE A 76 -6.68 -0.39 -12.75
CA ILE A 76 -5.42 -1.07 -13.01
C ILE A 76 -5.13 -1.10 -14.51
N GLU A 77 -6.13 -1.36 -15.34
CA GLU A 77 -6.00 -1.31 -16.80
C GLU A 77 -5.56 0.08 -17.28
N ARG A 78 -6.20 1.14 -16.77
CA ARG A 78 -5.83 2.52 -17.07
C ARG A 78 -4.41 2.85 -16.59
N LYS A 79 -4.04 2.39 -15.38
CA LYS A 79 -2.70 2.58 -14.83
C LYS A 79 -1.65 1.89 -15.70
N GLU A 80 -1.86 0.63 -16.06
CA GLU A 80 -0.99 -0.16 -16.93
C GLU A 80 -0.76 0.54 -18.28
N HIS A 81 -1.84 1.01 -18.92
CA HIS A 81 -1.75 1.73 -20.18
C HIS A 81 -0.84 2.97 -20.09
N ASN A 82 -1.04 3.80 -19.06
CA ASN A 82 -0.28 5.04 -18.90
C ASN A 82 1.18 4.79 -18.50
N LEU A 83 1.44 3.83 -17.61
CA LEU A 83 2.80 3.47 -17.23
C LEU A 83 3.58 2.90 -18.42
N LYS A 84 2.94 2.08 -19.25
CA LYS A 84 3.53 1.54 -20.47
C LYS A 84 3.81 2.62 -21.51
N ALA A 85 2.86 3.54 -21.73
CA ALA A 85 3.04 4.65 -22.65
C ALA A 85 4.22 5.53 -22.23
N TYR A 86 4.31 5.89 -20.94
CA TYR A 86 5.45 6.63 -20.40
C TYR A 86 6.77 5.89 -20.61
N TYR A 87 6.82 4.59 -20.31
CA TYR A 87 8.04 3.80 -20.50
C TYR A 87 8.48 3.75 -21.97
N GLN A 88 7.53 3.66 -22.91
CA GLN A 88 7.82 3.68 -24.34
C GLN A 88 8.36 5.04 -24.82
N GLU A 89 7.89 6.13 -24.23
CA GLU A 89 8.31 7.50 -24.58
C GLU A 89 9.64 7.89 -23.94
N HIS A 90 9.84 7.58 -22.66
CA HIS A 90 10.97 8.07 -21.85
C HIS A 90 12.06 7.03 -21.58
N GLY A 91 11.77 5.73 -21.77
CA GLY A 91 12.71 4.65 -21.49
C GLY A 91 12.95 4.39 -19.99
N SER A 92 12.13 4.97 -19.11
CA SER A 92 12.23 4.89 -17.66
C SER A 92 10.87 4.61 -17.01
N ASN A 93 10.87 4.17 -15.74
CA ASN A 93 9.63 3.91 -15.01
C ASN A 93 9.10 5.22 -14.39
N LEU A 94 7.87 5.60 -14.76
CA LEU A 94 7.22 6.84 -14.32
C LEU A 94 7.27 7.03 -12.79
N LEU A 95 6.91 5.99 -12.03
CA LEU A 95 6.82 6.10 -10.58
C LEU A 95 8.18 6.18 -9.91
N VAL A 96 9.21 5.56 -10.49
CA VAL A 96 10.60 5.71 -10.02
C VAL A 96 11.09 7.12 -10.29
N ASP A 97 10.87 7.66 -11.50
CA ASP A 97 11.22 9.04 -11.83
C ASP A 97 10.49 10.05 -10.93
N TYR A 98 9.20 9.78 -10.66
CA TYR A 98 8.39 10.57 -9.75
C TYR A 98 8.95 10.55 -8.33
N VAL A 99 9.35 9.38 -7.81
CA VAL A 99 10.02 9.28 -6.50
C VAL A 99 11.30 10.11 -6.46
N GLN A 100 12.12 10.08 -7.51
CA GLN A 100 13.34 10.90 -7.57
C GLN A 100 13.03 12.41 -7.59
N ALA A 101 11.97 12.82 -8.30
CA ALA A 101 11.52 14.20 -8.32
C ALA A 101 11.04 14.66 -6.94
N GLU A 102 10.25 13.84 -6.24
CA GLU A 102 9.77 14.14 -4.89
C GLU A 102 10.91 14.18 -3.86
N LEU A 103 11.91 13.29 -3.96
CA LEU A 103 13.11 13.33 -3.11
C LEU A 103 13.92 14.61 -3.29
N LYS A 104 13.95 15.15 -4.52
CA LYS A 104 14.66 16.41 -4.81
C LYS A 104 13.89 17.65 -4.34
N ASP A 105 12.57 17.64 -4.45
CA ASP A 105 11.69 18.74 -4.02
C ASP A 105 11.54 18.76 -2.48
N GLY A 106 11.15 17.63 -1.89
CA GLY A 106 10.97 17.47 -0.46
C GLY A 106 9.67 18.04 0.10
N SER A 107 8.98 18.93 -0.61
CA SER A 107 7.81 19.65 -0.07
C SER A 107 6.59 18.78 0.26
N ARG A 108 6.46 17.61 -0.36
CA ARG A 108 5.32 16.69 -0.18
C ARG A 108 5.67 15.40 0.54
N ILE A 109 6.90 15.26 1.05
CA ILE A 109 7.34 14.06 1.77
C ILE A 109 6.70 14.01 3.16
N VAL A 110 6.03 12.90 3.46
CA VAL A 110 5.41 12.62 4.77
C VAL A 110 6.24 11.63 5.59
N VAL A 111 6.72 10.56 4.93
CA VAL A 111 7.60 9.57 5.55
C VAL A 111 8.70 9.21 4.56
N GLU A 112 9.92 9.17 5.04
CA GLU A 112 11.05 8.63 4.30
C GLU A 112 11.76 7.60 5.20
N THR A 113 12.02 6.42 4.64
CA THR A 113 12.86 5.38 5.24
C THR A 113 13.97 5.01 4.27
N GLU A 114 14.73 3.94 4.53
CA GLU A 114 15.83 3.54 3.65
C GLU A 114 15.33 3.15 2.26
N HIS A 115 14.27 2.34 2.20
CA HIS A 115 13.77 1.76 0.95
C HIS A 115 12.43 2.35 0.49
N TRP A 116 11.73 3.12 1.32
CA TRP A 116 10.38 3.60 1.04
C TRP A 116 10.22 5.11 1.19
N LEU A 117 9.29 5.64 0.41
CA LEU A 117 8.88 7.04 0.43
C LEU A 117 7.34 7.11 0.46
N ALA A 118 6.78 7.82 1.43
CA ALA A 118 5.39 8.22 1.45
C ALA A 118 5.29 9.72 1.19
N VAL A 119 4.53 10.09 0.18
CA VAL A 119 4.28 11.49 -0.19
C VAL A 119 2.79 11.79 -0.23
N VAL A 120 2.42 13.05 -0.08
CA VAL A 120 1.13 13.53 -0.62
C VAL A 120 1.32 13.67 -2.13
N PRO A 121 0.68 12.83 -2.98
CA PRO A 121 0.95 12.89 -4.40
C PRO A 121 0.57 14.26 -4.96
N TYR A 122 1.31 14.74 -5.98
CA TYR A 122 1.02 16.02 -6.62
C TYR A 122 -0.43 16.13 -7.12
N TRP A 123 -1.02 14.98 -7.49
CA TRP A 123 -2.38 14.83 -8.00
C TRP A 123 -3.37 14.27 -6.95
N ALA A 124 -3.09 14.45 -5.65
CA ALA A 124 -3.95 13.98 -4.57
C ALA A 124 -5.42 14.43 -4.76
N ALA A 125 -6.34 13.48 -4.62
CA ALA A 125 -7.78 13.71 -4.67
C ALA A 125 -8.38 13.91 -3.27
N TRP A 126 -7.81 13.26 -2.25
CA TRP A 126 -8.27 13.38 -0.86
C TRP A 126 -7.40 14.34 -0.04
N PRO A 127 -7.96 15.01 1.00
CA PRO A 127 -7.27 16.08 1.73
C PRO A 127 -5.90 15.69 2.32
N PHE A 128 -5.78 14.44 2.76
CA PHE A 128 -4.54 13.88 3.30
C PHE A 128 -4.15 12.61 2.56
N GLU A 129 -4.46 12.50 1.26
CA GLU A 129 -4.06 11.33 0.47
C GLU A 129 -2.54 11.14 0.54
N THR A 130 -2.10 9.89 0.66
CA THR A 130 -0.68 9.56 0.53
C THR A 130 -0.46 8.39 -0.41
N MET A 131 0.64 8.44 -1.15
CA MET A 131 1.14 7.34 -1.97
C MET A 131 2.45 6.84 -1.36
N LEU A 132 2.50 5.56 -1.00
CA LEU A 132 3.68 4.88 -0.46
C LEU A 132 4.35 4.06 -1.56
N LEU A 133 5.60 4.39 -1.90
CA LEU A 133 6.32 3.81 -3.03
C LEU A 133 7.72 3.32 -2.60
N PRO A 134 8.25 2.27 -3.24
CA PRO A 134 9.65 1.91 -3.09
C PRO A 134 10.54 2.94 -3.80
N LYS A 135 11.74 3.18 -3.26
CA LYS A 135 12.74 4.06 -3.90
C LYS A 135 13.44 3.44 -5.10
N THR A 136 13.29 2.12 -5.27
CA THR A 136 13.84 1.33 -6.36
C THR A 136 12.72 0.69 -7.17
N HIS A 137 13.00 0.33 -8.41
CA HIS A 137 12.03 -0.37 -9.26
C HIS A 137 11.72 -1.77 -8.72
N ILE A 138 10.44 -2.01 -8.40
CA ILE A 138 9.92 -3.27 -7.87
C ILE A 138 8.55 -3.48 -8.51
N ARG A 139 8.33 -4.62 -9.17
CA ARG A 139 7.08 -4.89 -9.90
C ARG A 139 5.99 -5.43 -9.00
N ARG A 140 6.38 -6.26 -8.02
CA ARG A 140 5.46 -6.99 -7.14
C ARG A 140 6.04 -7.28 -5.76
N MET A 141 5.19 -7.58 -4.79
CA MET A 141 5.62 -7.84 -3.41
C MET A 141 6.62 -8.99 -3.26
N SER A 142 6.54 -10.01 -4.11
CA SER A 142 7.45 -11.16 -4.05
C SER A 142 8.88 -10.84 -4.47
N GLU A 143 9.10 -9.70 -5.13
CA GLU A 143 10.44 -9.19 -5.47
C GLU A 143 11.09 -8.41 -4.33
N LEU A 144 10.36 -8.10 -3.26
CA LEU A 144 10.91 -7.41 -2.09
C LEU A 144 11.89 -8.33 -1.34
N SER A 145 13.10 -7.81 -1.08
CA SER A 145 14.03 -8.42 -0.13
C SER A 145 13.51 -8.36 1.31
N ASP A 146 14.08 -9.14 2.21
CA ASP A 146 13.69 -9.12 3.62
C ASP A 146 13.93 -7.74 4.24
N GLU A 147 15.03 -7.08 3.91
CA GLU A 147 15.32 -5.71 4.38
C GLU A 147 14.27 -4.71 3.89
N GLN A 148 13.84 -4.83 2.62
CA GLN A 148 12.79 -3.98 2.05
C GLN A 148 11.43 -4.22 2.71
N ARG A 149 11.09 -5.46 3.07
CA ARG A 149 9.85 -5.79 3.79
C ARG A 149 9.88 -5.30 5.24
N ASP A 150 11.00 -5.45 5.91
CA ASP A 150 11.19 -4.94 7.27
C ASP A 150 11.11 -3.42 7.31
N ASP A 151 11.67 -2.76 6.30
CA ASP A 151 11.58 -1.31 6.17
C ASP A 151 10.18 -0.84 5.74
N LEU A 152 9.45 -1.63 4.95
CA LEU A 152 8.04 -1.38 4.64
C LEU A 152 7.19 -1.38 5.93
N ALA A 153 7.42 -2.34 6.83
CA ALA A 153 6.72 -2.39 8.11
C ALA A 153 6.95 -1.13 8.94
N ARG A 154 8.20 -0.62 8.94
CA ARG A 154 8.55 0.65 9.60
C ARG A 154 7.88 1.84 8.91
N ALA A 155 7.86 1.88 7.59
CA ALA A 155 7.22 2.95 6.82
C ALA A 155 5.70 3.01 7.09
N ILE A 156 5.01 1.87 7.05
CA ILE A 156 3.58 1.74 7.37
C ILE A 156 3.31 2.22 8.80
N LYS A 157 4.10 1.76 9.78
CA LYS A 157 3.93 2.18 11.17
C LYS A 157 4.08 3.69 11.33
N LYS A 158 5.14 4.27 10.75
CA LYS A 158 5.38 5.72 10.80
C LYS A 158 4.25 6.51 10.13
N LEU A 159 3.79 6.07 8.96
CA LEU A 159 2.75 6.74 8.18
C LEU A 159 1.41 6.72 8.91
N THR A 160 0.95 5.54 9.32
CA THR A 160 -0.32 5.38 10.04
C THR A 160 -0.29 6.05 11.41
N SER A 161 0.87 6.11 12.09
CA SER A 161 1.00 6.86 13.35
C SER A 161 0.88 8.37 13.13
N ARG A 162 1.39 8.90 12.01
CA ARG A 162 1.22 10.32 11.66
C ARG A 162 -0.24 10.64 11.39
N TYR A 163 -0.97 9.76 10.71
CA TYR A 163 -2.41 9.92 10.51
C TYR A 163 -3.17 9.99 11.82
N ASP A 164 -2.96 9.04 12.73
CA ASP A 164 -3.68 9.04 14.01
C ASP A 164 -3.31 10.27 14.86
N ASN A 165 -2.05 10.70 14.82
CA ASN A 165 -1.59 11.88 15.54
C ASN A 165 -2.10 13.21 14.97
N LEU A 166 -2.52 13.27 13.70
CA LEU A 166 -2.97 14.51 13.05
C LEU A 166 -4.17 15.13 13.78
N PHE A 167 -5.11 14.28 14.22
CA PHE A 167 -6.30 14.69 14.95
C PHE A 167 -6.43 14.04 16.33
N GLN A 168 -5.40 13.32 16.78
CA GLN A 168 -5.38 12.58 18.05
C GLN A 168 -6.55 11.58 18.16
N CYS A 169 -6.83 10.87 17.06
CA CYS A 169 -7.89 9.88 16.97
C CYS A 169 -7.50 8.76 16.01
N SER A 170 -8.23 7.64 16.04
CA SER A 170 -8.07 6.57 15.03
C SER A 170 -8.50 7.11 13.67
N PHE A 171 -7.54 7.35 12.78
CA PHE A 171 -7.78 8.01 11.50
C PHE A 171 -8.41 7.03 10.49
N PRO A 172 -9.55 7.36 9.87
CA PRO A 172 -10.21 6.50 8.89
C PRO A 172 -9.54 6.60 7.51
N TYR A 173 -9.43 5.47 6.80
CA TYR A 173 -8.92 5.44 5.42
C TYR A 173 -9.35 4.18 4.67
N SER A 174 -9.23 4.24 3.34
CA SER A 174 -9.16 3.07 2.47
C SER A 174 -7.77 3.04 1.84
N MET A 175 -7.11 1.89 1.90
CA MET A 175 -5.78 1.71 1.29
C MET A 175 -5.74 0.42 0.49
N GLY A 176 -4.84 0.33 -0.48
CA GLY A 176 -4.64 -0.89 -1.24
C GLY A 176 -3.33 -0.91 -2.00
N TRP A 177 -2.93 -2.09 -2.43
CA TRP A 177 -1.68 -2.31 -3.15
C TRP A 177 -1.93 -2.44 -4.65
N HIS A 178 -1.22 -1.65 -5.44
CA HIS A 178 -1.15 -1.80 -6.89
C HIS A 178 0.28 -2.20 -7.27
N TYR A 179 0.41 -3.21 -8.12
CA TYR A 179 1.67 -3.77 -8.60
C TYR A 179 1.55 -4.01 -10.11
N ALA A 180 2.65 -3.87 -10.86
CA ALA A 180 2.72 -4.02 -12.31
C ALA A 180 4.17 -4.30 -12.73
#